data_AF-A0A1C1ZML0-F1
#
_entry.id   AF-A0A1C1ZML0-F1
#
_cell.length_a   1.000
_cell.length_b   1.000
_cell.length_c   1.000
_cell.angle_alpha   90.00
_cell.angle_beta   90.00
_cell.angle_gamma   90.00
#
_symmetry.space_group_name_H-M   'P 1'
#
loop_
_entity.id
_entity.type
_entity.pdbx_description
1 polymer ?
#
loop_
_entity_poly.entity_id
_entity_poly.type
_entity_poly.pdbx_seq_one_letter_code
_entity_poly.pdbx_strand_id
1 'polypeptide(L)'
;MKIDEFKATLRQLAYTTTDARSGIIKVYSQKYWQEDNVNGWCFQLAPARKKVIVDKQWDKLDDMPVFNVRDLLNLIAELEKIPVKERFPKKKYVLSAIRCAEGPVPVKQYVDAMNISANNVEFHFGFANEKANAMEFTQEELDDLSDFFPKDAIDVMKEPVEDIADK
;
A
#
# COMPACT_ATOMS: atom_id res chain seq x y z
N MET A 1 9.11 2.82 7.37
CA MET A 1 9.52 2.49 5.98
C MET A 1 8.39 1.78 5.28
N LYS A 2 7.83 2.41 4.26
CA LYS A 2 6.82 1.79 3.38
C LYS A 2 7.49 0.85 2.38
N ILE A 3 6.73 -0.08 1.80
CA ILE A 3 7.28 -1.06 0.85
C ILE A 3 7.91 -0.41 -0.39
N ASP A 4 7.36 0.72 -0.85
CA ASP A 4 7.87 1.42 -2.04
C ASP A 4 9.20 2.14 -1.74
N GLU A 5 9.34 2.72 -0.55
CA GLU A 5 10.61 3.26 -0.06
C GLU A 5 11.68 2.16 0.02
N PHE A 6 11.31 1.01 0.61
CA PHE A 6 12.20 -0.15 0.69
C PHE A 6 12.67 -0.61 -0.70
N LYS A 7 11.75 -0.75 -1.66
CA LYS A 7 12.08 -1.14 -3.04
C LYS A 7 12.97 -0.10 -3.73
N ALA A 8 12.73 1.18 -3.51
CA ALA A 8 13.53 2.26 -4.07
C ALA A 8 14.98 2.22 -3.54
N THR A 9 15.17 2.08 -2.22
CA THR A 9 16.50 1.95 -1.61
C THR A 9 17.18 0.65 -2.06
N LEU A 10 16.44 -0.46 -2.11
CA LEU A 10 16.97 -1.76 -2.49
C LEU A 10 17.54 -1.76 -3.92
N ARG A 11 16.87 -1.08 -4.86
CA ARG A 11 17.34 -0.93 -6.26
C ARG A 11 18.64 -0.15 -6.40
N GLN A 12 18.99 0.68 -5.42
CA GLN A 12 20.29 1.38 -5.41
C GLN A 12 21.43 0.46 -4.97
N LEU A 13 21.12 -0.59 -4.20
CA LEU A 13 22.12 -1.53 -3.66
C LEU A 13 22.35 -2.73 -4.57
N ALA A 14 21.32 -3.18 -5.28
CA ALA A 14 21.36 -4.38 -6.10
C ALA A 14 20.30 -4.38 -7.20
N TYR A 15 20.52 -5.21 -8.23
CA TYR A 15 19.45 -5.50 -9.18
C TYR A 15 18.37 -6.34 -8.51
N THR A 16 17.10 -5.99 -8.77
CA THR A 16 15.95 -6.69 -8.18
C THR A 16 14.83 -6.88 -9.17
N THR A 17 14.15 -8.01 -9.06
CA THR A 17 12.86 -8.25 -9.73
C THR A 17 11.77 -8.45 -8.67
N THR A 18 10.52 -8.14 -9.00
CA THR A 18 9.38 -8.36 -8.11
C THR A 18 8.31 -9.12 -8.87
N ASP A 19 7.89 -10.26 -8.32
CA ASP A 19 6.78 -11.02 -8.87
C ASP A 19 5.46 -10.31 -8.55
N ALA A 20 4.69 -9.98 -9.59
CA ALA A 20 3.48 -9.17 -9.45
C ALA A 20 2.35 -9.89 -8.70
N ARG A 21 2.32 -11.23 -8.68
CA ARG A 21 1.25 -12.02 -8.04
C ARG A 21 1.54 -12.26 -6.56
N SER A 22 2.77 -12.66 -6.24
CA SER A 22 3.20 -13.05 -4.90
C SER A 22 3.83 -11.92 -4.10
N GLY A 23 4.24 -10.83 -4.77
CA GLY A 23 4.98 -9.73 -4.15
C GLY A 23 6.39 -10.12 -3.68
N ILE A 24 6.87 -11.31 -4.07
CA ILE A 24 8.23 -11.77 -3.75
C ILE A 24 9.24 -10.94 -4.52
N ILE A 25 10.26 -10.47 -3.82
CA ILE A 25 11.37 -9.72 -4.39
C ILE A 25 12.57 -10.65 -4.48
N LYS A 26 13.15 -10.79 -5.67
CA LYS A 26 14.42 -11.48 -5.88
C LYS A 26 15.53 -10.44 -6.01
N VAL A 27 16.61 -10.64 -5.27
CA VAL A 27 17.82 -9.80 -5.30
C VAL A 27 18.91 -10.57 -6.02
N TYR A 28 19.64 -9.89 -6.90
CA TYR A 28 20.70 -10.48 -7.72
C TYR A 28 22.02 -9.75 -7.47
N SER A 29 23.13 -10.48 -7.48
CA SER A 29 24.45 -9.86 -7.60
C SER A 29 24.72 -9.51 -9.07
N GLN A 30 25.71 -8.64 -9.30
CA GLN A 30 26.02 -8.12 -10.64
C GLN A 30 26.42 -9.20 -11.65
N LYS A 31 26.89 -10.37 -11.20
CA LYS A 31 27.26 -11.48 -12.10
C LYS A 31 26.04 -12.14 -12.73
N TYR A 32 24.96 -12.27 -11.96
CA TYR A 32 23.82 -13.12 -12.30
C TYR A 32 22.59 -12.33 -12.78
N TRP A 33 22.72 -11.02 -13.01
CA TRP A 33 21.61 -10.18 -13.48
C TRP A 33 21.22 -10.38 -14.96
N GLN A 34 22.12 -10.92 -15.77
CA GLN A 34 21.96 -11.10 -17.22
C GLN A 34 21.86 -12.55 -17.67
N GLU A 35 22.05 -13.51 -16.77
CA GLU A 35 21.87 -14.91 -17.13
C GLU A 35 20.36 -15.16 -17.25
N ASP A 36 19.90 -15.73 -18.37
CA ASP A 36 18.54 -16.27 -18.57
C ASP A 36 18.13 -17.36 -17.55
N ASN A 37 18.91 -17.48 -16.47
CA ASN A 37 18.80 -18.48 -15.44
C ASN A 37 17.89 -17.96 -14.33
N VAL A 38 16.68 -18.51 -14.28
CA VAL A 38 15.62 -18.22 -13.30
C VAL A 38 16.09 -18.34 -11.83
N ASN A 39 17.27 -18.96 -11.62
CA ASN A 39 17.90 -19.24 -10.33
C ASN A 39 19.09 -18.34 -9.96
N GLY A 40 19.43 -17.31 -10.75
CA GLY A 40 20.57 -16.41 -10.50
C GLY A 40 20.44 -15.43 -9.32
N TRP A 41 19.44 -15.58 -8.46
CA TRP A 41 19.22 -14.67 -7.33
C TRP A 41 20.01 -15.09 -6.09
N CYS A 42 20.44 -14.13 -5.27
CA CYS A 42 21.14 -14.39 -4.01
C CYS A 42 20.21 -14.33 -2.78
N PHE A 43 19.16 -13.50 -2.82
CA PHE A 43 18.12 -13.48 -1.79
C PHE A 43 16.72 -13.50 -2.39
N GLN A 44 15.84 -14.26 -1.76
CA GLN A 44 14.41 -14.19 -1.98
C GLN A 44 13.74 -13.58 -0.75
N LEU A 45 13.02 -12.48 -0.97
CA LEU A 45 12.39 -11.68 0.08
C LEU A 45 10.87 -11.73 -0.09
N ALA A 46 10.16 -11.96 1.01
CA ALA A 46 8.70 -11.86 1.08
C ALA A 46 8.34 -10.77 2.11
N PRO A 47 8.28 -9.50 1.69
CA PRO A 47 8.11 -8.37 2.62
C PRO A 47 6.78 -8.38 3.40
N ALA A 48 5.78 -9.11 2.88
CA ALA A 48 4.49 -9.34 3.53
C ALA A 48 4.55 -10.33 4.71
N ARG A 49 5.71 -10.95 4.97
CA ARG A 49 5.91 -11.88 6.10
C ARG A 49 6.65 -11.19 7.24
N LYS A 50 6.44 -11.68 8.48
CA LYS A 50 7.17 -11.20 9.66
C LYS A 50 8.69 -11.30 9.46
N LYS A 51 9.15 -12.48 9.04
CA LYS A 51 10.52 -12.72 8.57
C LYS A 51 10.56 -12.53 7.06
N VAL A 52 11.32 -11.54 6.61
CA VAL A 52 11.34 -11.07 5.21
C VAL A 52 12.17 -12.01 4.35
N ILE A 53 13.33 -12.47 4.81
CA ILE A 53 14.14 -13.43 4.04
C ILE A 53 13.48 -14.81 4.09
N VAL A 54 13.04 -15.29 2.92
CA VAL A 54 12.45 -16.62 2.76
C VAL A 54 13.45 -17.64 2.22
N ASP A 55 14.41 -17.19 1.41
CA ASP A 55 15.48 -18.06 0.91
C ASP A 55 16.74 -17.27 0.57
N LYS A 56 17.89 -17.95 0.50
CA LYS A 56 19.20 -17.37 0.21
C LYS A 56 20.16 -18.36 -0.47
N GLN A 57 20.86 -17.90 -1.49
CA GLN A 57 21.91 -18.64 -2.21
C GLN A 57 23.25 -17.92 -2.00
N TRP A 58 24.03 -18.40 -1.03
CA TRP A 58 25.29 -17.76 -0.65
C TRP A 58 26.35 -17.85 -1.75
N ASP A 59 26.35 -18.94 -2.52
CA ASP A 59 27.21 -19.15 -3.68
C ASP A 59 26.93 -18.16 -4.83
N LYS A 60 25.82 -17.41 -4.77
CA LYS A 60 25.47 -16.37 -5.73
C LYS A 60 25.86 -14.95 -5.28
N LEU A 61 26.56 -14.83 -4.15
CA LEU A 61 27.05 -13.54 -3.63
C LEU A 61 28.46 -13.16 -4.09
N ASP A 62 29.19 -14.06 -4.78
CA ASP A 62 30.64 -13.95 -5.01
C ASP A 62 31.13 -12.59 -5.55
N ASP A 63 30.30 -11.85 -6.28
CA ASP A 63 30.64 -10.55 -6.86
C ASP A 63 29.89 -9.36 -6.22
N MET A 64 29.21 -9.56 -5.09
CA MET A 64 28.57 -8.49 -4.33
C MET A 64 29.55 -7.94 -3.29
N PRO A 65 29.90 -6.63 -3.31
CA PRO A 65 30.78 -6.07 -2.31
C PRO A 65 30.23 -6.27 -0.89
N VAL A 66 31.11 -6.60 0.07
CA VAL A 66 30.72 -6.90 1.46
C VAL A 66 29.90 -5.77 2.09
N PHE A 67 30.22 -4.51 1.78
CA PHE A 67 29.46 -3.36 2.26
C PHE A 67 28.03 -3.33 1.69
N ASN A 68 27.83 -3.70 0.42
CA ASN A 68 26.48 -3.82 -0.16
C ASN A 68 25.68 -4.95 0.49
N VAL A 69 26.31 -6.09 0.80
CA VAL A 69 25.66 -7.19 1.53
C VAL A 69 25.25 -6.74 2.93
N ARG A 70 26.15 -6.04 3.65
CA ARG A 70 25.85 -5.48 4.98
C ARG A 70 24.67 -4.50 4.91
N ASP A 71 24.70 -3.56 3.97
CA ASP A 71 23.69 -2.51 3.87
C ASP A 71 22.33 -3.10 3.44
N LEU A 72 22.34 -4.11 2.57
CA LEU A 72 21.16 -4.91 2.23
C LEU A 72 20.55 -5.59 3.46
N LEU A 73 21.37 -6.31 4.25
CA LEU A 73 20.90 -7.00 5.44
C LEU A 73 20.38 -6.03 6.49
N ASN A 74 21.01 -4.87 6.66
CA ASN A 74 20.54 -3.81 7.53
C ASN A 74 19.18 -3.26 7.06
N LEU A 75 19.04 -2.98 5.75
CA LEU A 75 17.79 -2.51 5.17
C LEU A 75 16.64 -3.51 5.41
N ILE A 76 16.91 -4.81 5.24
CA ILE A 76 15.95 -5.88 5.52
C ILE A 76 15.59 -5.92 7.02
N ALA A 77 16.59 -5.79 7.90
CA ALA A 77 16.37 -5.79 9.34
C ALA A 77 15.52 -4.58 9.80
N GLU A 78 15.74 -3.39 9.23
CA GLU A 78 14.89 -2.23 9.47
C GLU A 78 13.44 -2.47 9.01
N LEU A 79 13.25 -3.10 7.85
CA LEU A 79 11.91 -3.47 7.38
C LEU A 79 11.23 -4.49 8.32
N GLU A 80 11.99 -5.47 8.83
CA GLU A 80 11.49 -6.50 9.74
C GLU A 80 10.95 -5.93 11.07
N LYS A 81 11.52 -4.82 11.56
CA LYS A 81 11.06 -4.12 12.77
C LYS A 81 9.67 -3.51 12.62
N ILE A 82 9.26 -3.19 11.39
CA ILE A 82 7.98 -2.53 11.10
C ILE A 82 6.89 -3.60 10.96
N PRO A 83 5.69 -3.45 11.57
CA PRO A 83 4.58 -4.35 11.35
C PRO A 83 4.15 -4.45 9.87
N VAL A 84 3.74 -5.63 9.41
CA VAL A 84 3.37 -5.84 8.00
C VAL A 84 2.31 -4.85 7.51
N LYS A 85 1.31 -4.52 8.34
CA LYS A 85 0.25 -3.55 8.01
C LYS A 85 0.77 -2.15 7.73
N GLU A 86 1.88 -1.75 8.35
CA GLU A 86 2.50 -0.44 8.15
C GLU A 86 3.45 -0.44 6.95
N ARG A 87 4.02 -1.59 6.58
CA ARG A 87 4.82 -1.75 5.35
C ARG A 87 3.95 -1.59 4.10
N PHE A 88 2.72 -2.11 4.16
CA PHE A 88 1.74 -2.10 3.07
C PHE A 88 0.51 -1.31 3.51
N PRO A 89 0.57 0.04 3.52
CA PRO A 89 -0.59 0.84 3.87
C PRO A 89 -1.74 0.48 2.91
N LYS A 90 -2.88 0.07 3.46
CA LYS A 90 -4.10 -0.14 2.66
C LYS A 90 -4.49 1.20 2.03
N LYS A 91 -4.92 1.17 0.76
CA LYS A 91 -5.53 2.35 0.14
C LYS A 91 -6.75 2.74 0.97
N LYS A 92 -6.81 4.03 1.28
CA LYS A 92 -7.91 4.63 2.00
C LYS A 92 -8.71 5.52 1.07
N TYR A 93 -10.00 5.54 1.31
CA TYR A 93 -11.00 6.29 0.58
C TYR A 93 -11.83 7.11 1.56
N VAL A 94 -12.39 8.21 1.09
CA VAL A 94 -13.41 8.97 1.79
C VAL A 94 -14.68 8.93 0.95
N LEU A 95 -15.84 9.05 1.60
CA LEU A 95 -17.10 9.17 0.89
C LEU A 95 -17.51 10.64 0.87
N SER A 96 -17.97 11.12 -0.29
CA SER A 96 -18.43 12.49 -0.47
C SER A 96 -19.75 12.54 -1.24
N ALA A 97 -20.53 13.59 -1.01
CA ALA A 97 -21.74 13.87 -1.76
C ALA A 97 -21.88 15.37 -2.02
N ILE A 98 -22.47 15.72 -3.17
CA ILE A 98 -22.88 17.10 -3.46
C ILE A 98 -24.26 17.31 -2.84
N ARG A 99 -24.36 18.25 -1.89
CA ARG A 99 -25.58 18.53 -1.14
C ARG A 99 -25.93 20.01 -1.21
N CYS A 100 -27.22 20.32 -1.30
CA CYS A 100 -27.74 21.68 -1.11
C CYS A 100 -28.12 21.86 0.36
N ALA A 101 -27.13 21.92 1.25
CA ALA A 101 -27.38 21.92 2.69
C ALA A 101 -27.92 23.26 3.20
N GLU A 102 -27.45 24.40 2.68
CA GLU A 102 -27.73 25.72 3.28
C GLU A 102 -27.74 26.90 2.27
N GLY A 103 -28.18 26.68 1.03
CA GLY A 103 -28.27 27.77 0.03
C GLY A 103 -28.47 27.31 -1.42
N PRO A 104 -28.51 28.25 -2.38
CA PRO A 104 -28.73 27.94 -3.80
C PRO A 104 -27.54 27.25 -4.48
N VAL A 105 -26.39 27.16 -3.81
CA VAL A 105 -25.16 26.59 -4.36
C VAL A 105 -24.93 25.19 -3.77
N PRO A 106 -24.84 24.15 -4.61
CA PRO A 106 -24.46 22.82 -4.16
C PRO A 106 -23.04 22.82 -3.60
N VAL A 107 -22.86 22.21 -2.43
CA VAL A 107 -21.57 22.10 -1.75
C VAL A 107 -21.19 20.63 -1.63
N LYS A 108 -19.92 20.31 -1.88
CA LYS A 108 -19.40 18.96 -1.69
C LYS A 108 -19.04 18.75 -0.23
N GLN A 109 -19.70 17.80 0.41
CA GLN A 109 -19.44 17.45 1.81
C GLN A 109 -18.91 16.03 1.91
N TYR A 110 -18.08 15.81 2.91
CA TYR A 110 -17.50 14.50 3.21
C TYR A 110 -18.23 13.85 4.39
N VAL A 111 -18.33 12.53 4.34
CA VAL A 111 -18.86 11.74 5.45
C VAL A 111 -17.85 11.79 6.60
N ASP A 112 -18.27 12.26 7.78
CA ASP A 112 -17.43 12.34 8.98
C ASP A 112 -17.85 11.34 10.07
N ALA A 113 -19.09 10.86 10.03
CA ALA A 113 -19.57 9.76 10.84
C ALA A 113 -20.61 8.91 10.09
N MET A 114 -20.77 7.65 10.51
CA MET A 114 -21.72 6.72 9.93
C MET A 114 -22.38 5.90 11.03
N ASN A 115 -23.71 5.75 10.95
CA ASN A 115 -24.47 4.84 11.79
C ASN A 115 -25.06 3.71 10.94
N ILE A 116 -24.77 2.47 11.31
CA ILE A 116 -25.37 1.30 10.69
C ILE A 116 -26.36 0.69 11.68
N SER A 117 -27.60 0.52 11.24
CA SER A 117 -28.64 -0.23 11.93
C SER A 117 -29.08 -1.42 11.07
N ALA A 118 -29.88 -2.32 11.63
CA ALA A 118 -30.29 -3.56 10.96
C ALA A 118 -30.90 -3.34 9.56
N ASN A 119 -31.54 -2.19 9.32
CA ASN A 119 -32.25 -1.90 8.07
C ASN A 119 -31.84 -0.58 7.40
N ASN A 120 -30.86 0.15 7.94
CA ASN A 120 -30.52 1.48 7.42
C ASN A 120 -29.06 1.84 7.68
N VAL A 121 -28.47 2.52 6.72
CA VAL A 121 -27.17 3.19 6.83
C VAL A 121 -27.41 4.69 6.78
N GLU A 122 -27.01 5.39 7.83
CA GLU A 122 -27.08 6.84 7.91
C GLU A 122 -25.68 7.44 7.80
N PHE A 123 -25.48 8.29 6.81
CA PHE A 123 -24.26 9.08 6.65
C PHE A 123 -24.44 10.46 7.27
N HIS A 124 -23.56 10.78 8.22
CA HIS A 124 -23.40 12.12 8.76
C HIS A 124 -22.33 12.84 7.95
N PHE A 125 -22.61 14.08 7.59
CA PHE A 125 -21.72 14.90 6.80
C PHE A 125 -21.28 16.09 7.64
N GLY A 126 -19.97 16.27 7.74
CA GLY A 126 -19.38 17.36 8.52
C GLY A 126 -19.70 18.74 7.95
N PHE A 127 -19.59 19.73 8.82
CA PHE A 127 -19.60 21.14 8.41
C PHE A 127 -18.22 21.49 7.85
N ALA A 128 -18.20 22.05 6.64
CA ALA A 128 -17.04 22.43 5.82
C ALA A 128 -16.46 21.33 4.89
N ASN A 129 -15.92 21.80 3.76
CA ASN A 129 -15.32 21.05 2.64
C ASN A 129 -14.01 20.34 3.02
N GLU A 130 -13.81 20.00 4.29
CA GLU A 130 -12.53 19.55 4.83
C GLU A 130 -12.43 18.03 4.74
N LYS A 131 -11.91 17.55 3.61
CA LYS A 131 -11.53 16.15 3.39
C LYS A 131 -10.67 15.58 4.53
N ALA A 132 -9.89 16.42 5.20
CA ALA A 132 -9.00 16.05 6.31
C ALA A 132 -9.74 15.51 7.55
N ASN A 133 -11.00 15.89 7.76
CA ASN A 133 -11.81 15.44 8.89
C ASN A 133 -12.77 14.29 8.51
N ALA A 134 -12.70 13.82 7.27
CA ALA A 134 -13.57 12.77 6.77
C ALA A 134 -13.23 11.42 7.41
N MET A 135 -14.26 10.58 7.57
CA MET A 135 -14.08 9.19 7.91
C MET A 135 -13.40 8.45 6.74
N GLU A 136 -12.32 7.73 7.06
CA GLU A 136 -11.56 6.97 6.07
C GLU A 136 -12.03 5.50 6.03
N PHE A 137 -12.10 4.95 4.83
CA PHE A 137 -12.50 3.59 4.55
C PHE A 137 -11.45 2.88 3.71
N THR A 138 -11.18 1.62 4.00
CA THR A 138 -10.47 0.73 3.09
C THR A 138 -11.42 0.18 2.04
N GLN A 139 -10.89 -0.36 0.93
CA GLN A 139 -11.74 -0.99 -0.09
C GLN A 139 -12.58 -2.15 0.48
N GLU A 140 -12.02 -2.90 1.42
CA GLU A 140 -12.70 -4.00 2.12
C GLU A 140 -13.90 -3.49 2.92
N GLU A 141 -13.74 -2.41 3.69
CA GLU A 141 -14.84 -1.78 4.43
C GLU A 141 -15.93 -1.21 3.50
N LEU A 142 -15.55 -0.71 2.31
CA LEU A 142 -16.53 -0.26 1.30
C LEU A 142 -17.27 -1.42 0.64
N ASP A 143 -16.60 -2.55 0.42
CA ASP A 143 -17.23 -3.75 -0.12
C ASP A 143 -18.19 -4.36 0.92
N ASP A 144 -17.83 -4.40 2.20
CA ASP A 144 -18.72 -4.82 3.29
C ASP A 144 -19.93 -3.88 3.43
N LEU A 145 -19.74 -2.57 3.23
CA LEU A 145 -20.83 -1.59 3.22
C LEU A 145 -21.84 -1.85 2.10
N SER A 146 -21.41 -2.52 1.02
CA SER A 146 -22.29 -2.82 -0.12
C SER A 146 -23.39 -3.86 0.19
N ASP A 147 -23.27 -4.56 1.32
CA ASP A 147 -24.33 -5.43 1.85
C ASP A 147 -25.55 -4.64 2.35
N PHE A 148 -25.36 -3.37 2.72
CA PHE A 148 -26.39 -2.50 3.30
C PHE A 148 -26.72 -1.28 2.44
N PHE A 149 -25.82 -0.88 1.54
CA PHE A 149 -25.97 0.30 0.71
C PHE A 149 -25.57 0.01 -0.75
N PRO A 150 -26.25 0.56 -1.77
CA PRO A 150 -25.97 0.21 -3.16
C PRO A 150 -24.52 0.47 -3.57
N LYS A 151 -23.84 -0.56 -4.10
CA LYS A 151 -22.44 -0.47 -4.54
C LYS A 151 -22.19 0.66 -5.54
N ASP A 152 -23.09 0.84 -6.51
CA ASP A 152 -22.97 1.90 -7.51
C ASP A 152 -22.96 3.29 -6.87
N ALA A 153 -23.71 3.49 -5.77
CA ALA A 153 -23.71 4.75 -5.04
C ALA A 153 -22.40 4.95 -4.28
N ILE A 154 -21.86 3.89 -3.64
CA ILE A 154 -20.53 3.93 -3.00
C ILE A 154 -19.46 4.29 -4.02
N ASP A 155 -19.50 3.68 -5.21
CA ASP A 155 -18.52 3.91 -6.27
C ASP A 155 -18.54 5.34 -6.83
N VAL A 156 -19.70 6.00 -6.83
CA VAL A 156 -19.84 7.42 -7.20
C VAL A 156 -19.35 8.34 -6.07
N MET A 157 -19.56 7.95 -4.81
CA MET A 157 -19.23 8.77 -3.65
C MET A 157 -17.75 8.68 -3.24
N LYS A 158 -17.08 7.56 -3.56
CA LYS A 158 -15.73 7.27 -3.07
C LYS A 158 -14.68 8.12 -3.77
N GLU A 159 -13.74 8.63 -2.96
CA GLU A 159 -12.57 9.36 -3.43
C GLU A 159 -11.33 8.84 -2.70
N PRO A 160 -10.18 8.69 -3.36
CA PRO A 160 -8.95 8.32 -2.67
C PRO A 160 -8.58 9.41 -1.64
N VAL A 161 -8.09 8.99 -0.47
CA VAL A 161 -7.56 9.92 0.56
C VAL A 161 -6.33 10.66 0.01
N GLU A 162 -5.47 9.96 -0.73
CA GLU A 162 -4.30 10.56 -1.37
C GLU A 162 -4.71 11.67 -2.34
N ASP A 163 -4.13 12.85 -2.15
CA ASP A 163 -4.15 13.90 -3.15
C ASP A 163 -3.36 13.42 -4.37
N ILE A 164 -3.96 13.60 -5.54
CA ILE A 164 -3.23 13.48 -6.79
C ILE A 164 -2.18 14.61 -6.79
N ALA A 165 -0.96 14.27 -6.39
CA ALA A 165 0.28 15.00 -6.65
C ALA A 165 1.42 13.95 -6.54
N ASP A 166 2.22 13.67 -7.57
CA ASP A 166 2.62 14.49 -8.70
C ASP A 166 2.77 13.67 -10.00
N LYS A 167 2.40 14.33 -11.11
CA LYS A 167 2.89 14.05 -12.47
C LYS A 167 4.31 14.56 -12.62
#